data_AF-A0A8H2XNB0-F1
#
_entry.id   AF-A0A8H2XNB0-F1
#
_cell.length_a   1.000
_cell.length_b   1.000
_cell.length_c   1.000
_cell.angle_alpha   90.00
_cell.angle_beta   90.00
_cell.angle_gamma   90.00
#
_symmetry.space_group_name_H-M   'P 1'
#
loop_
_entity.id
_entity.type
_entity.pdbx_description
1 polymer ?
#
loop_
_entity_poly.entity_id
_entity_poly.type
_entity_poly.pdbx_seq_one_letter_code
_entity_poly.pdbx_strand_id
1 'polypeptide(L)'
;VAQTIIVACGKPFIAKLADTLSRPVAYALVVFFYVIGYIIIASAQKIATVAGGIVIYAILSGLQLLLQIIIADTTTLKWRGLSSGLVSAPFIINAFAGSEVSASVMAPGGPGWRWGYGMFAILVPVTVLPLILTLGWAQHKAKSQGLIEPASQPPARGINKIKGVWDEVDMLGLLILAGGVACVLLPLTLAKSAKGGWGNPSIIAMLTIGPLLIIAFGLYEWKFAAHPIVPMRFLRNKAVVGAALIGFFDFVSFYLTFSYLYSFVFVVKGW
;
A
#
# COMPACT_ATOMS: atom_id res chain seq x y z
N VAL A 1 -0.22 5.91 -12.41
CA VAL A 1 -0.31 6.97 -11.39
C VAL A 1 -1.44 6.73 -10.39
N ALA A 2 -2.69 6.49 -10.82
CA ALA A 2 -3.78 6.16 -9.89
C ALA A 2 -3.43 5.02 -8.92
N GLN A 3 -2.87 3.92 -9.44
CA GLN A 3 -2.36 2.82 -8.62
C GLN A 3 -1.33 3.26 -7.57
N THR A 4 -0.35 4.08 -7.97
CA THR A 4 0.72 4.55 -7.08
C THR A 4 0.18 5.43 -5.96
N ILE A 5 -0.83 6.26 -6.27
CA ILE A 5 -1.52 7.09 -5.27
C ILE A 5 -2.24 6.19 -4.26
N ILE A 6 -2.95 5.15 -4.73
CA ILE A 6 -3.66 4.20 -3.85
C ILE A 6 -2.67 3.42 -2.99
N VAL A 7 -1.54 2.99 -3.54
CA VAL A 7 -0.47 2.34 -2.77
C VAL A 7 0.10 3.26 -1.69
N ALA A 8 0.33 4.54 -2.02
CA ALA A 8 0.87 5.51 -1.06
C ALA A 8 -0.12 5.84 0.05
N CYS A 9 -1.38 6.11 -0.30
CA CYS A 9 -2.43 6.49 0.66
C CYS A 9 -3.01 5.27 1.41
N GLY A 10 -2.94 4.08 0.82
CA GLY A 10 -3.45 2.85 1.41
C GLY A 10 -2.58 2.30 2.54
N LYS A 11 -1.28 2.63 2.57
CA LYS A 11 -0.38 2.18 3.64
C LYS A 11 -0.81 2.69 5.03
N PRO A 12 -1.04 4.00 5.26
CA PRO A 12 -1.58 4.50 6.52
C PRO A 12 -2.93 3.85 6.91
N PHE A 13 -3.81 3.61 5.93
CA PHE A 13 -5.09 2.97 6.15
C PHE A 13 -4.92 1.56 6.72
N ILE A 14 -4.08 0.76 6.07
CA ILE A 14 -3.84 -0.63 6.44
C ILE A 14 -3.08 -0.72 7.77
N ALA A 15 -2.18 0.22 8.04
CA ALA A 15 -1.49 0.32 9.32
C ALA A 15 -2.48 0.49 10.48
N LYS A 16 -3.35 1.51 10.40
CA LYS A 16 -4.38 1.74 11.42
C LYS A 16 -5.40 0.61 11.49
N LEU A 17 -5.75 0.01 10.35
CA LEU A 17 -6.62 -1.16 10.32
C LEU A 17 -5.99 -2.35 11.05
N ALA A 18 -4.67 -2.49 11.05
CA ALA A 18 -3.96 -3.56 11.75
C ALA A 18 -3.71 -3.29 13.24
N ASP A 19 -3.66 -2.03 13.62
CA ASP A 19 -3.63 -1.61 15.02
C ASP A 19 -5.00 -1.84 15.69
N THR A 20 -6.10 -1.65 14.95
CA THR A 20 -7.48 -1.83 15.44
C THR A 20 -7.97 -3.28 15.30
N LEU A 21 -7.86 -3.87 14.11
CA LEU A 21 -8.12 -5.28 13.84
C LEU A 21 -6.80 -6.03 13.95
N SER A 22 -6.65 -6.89 14.96
CA SER A 22 -5.44 -7.68 15.22
C SER A 22 -4.67 -8.12 13.97
N ARG A 23 -3.34 -8.07 14.04
CA ARG A 23 -2.41 -8.24 12.91
C ARG A 23 -2.74 -9.41 11.95
N PRO A 24 -3.11 -10.63 12.41
CA PRO A 24 -3.47 -11.73 11.50
C PRO A 24 -4.73 -11.47 10.68
N VAL A 25 -5.71 -10.78 11.26
CA VAL A 25 -6.99 -10.43 10.60
C VAL A 25 -6.75 -9.39 9.52
N ALA A 26 -5.93 -8.38 9.80
CA ALA A 26 -5.53 -7.40 8.79
C ALA A 26 -4.78 -8.07 7.62
N TYR A 27 -3.89 -9.02 7.91
CA TYR A 27 -3.22 -9.82 6.89
C TYR A 27 -4.20 -10.61 6.00
N ALA A 28 -5.13 -11.34 6.62
CA ALA A 28 -6.12 -12.13 5.88
C ALA A 28 -7.00 -11.25 4.99
N LEU A 29 -7.41 -10.07 5.49
CA LEU A 29 -8.17 -9.09 4.73
C LEU A 29 -7.39 -8.57 3.52
N VAL A 30 -6.11 -8.22 3.69
CA VAL A 30 -5.27 -7.75 2.58
C VAL A 30 -5.05 -8.86 1.55
N VAL A 31 -4.78 -10.11 1.97
CA VAL A 31 -4.67 -11.26 1.06
C VAL A 31 -5.97 -11.48 0.29
N PHE A 32 -7.12 -11.35 0.95
CA PHE A 32 -8.42 -11.48 0.31
C PHE A 32 -8.62 -10.45 -0.82
N PHE A 33 -8.37 -9.16 -0.56
CA PHE A 33 -8.47 -8.13 -1.60
C PHE A 33 -7.43 -8.31 -2.70
N TYR A 34 -6.22 -8.78 -2.36
CA TYR A 34 -5.19 -9.10 -3.33
C TYR A 34 -5.65 -10.17 -4.33
N VAL A 35 -6.17 -11.30 -3.83
CA VAL A 35 -6.66 -12.41 -4.66
C VAL A 35 -7.79 -11.94 -5.57
N ILE A 36 -8.76 -11.19 -5.03
CA ILE A 36 -9.86 -10.65 -5.82
C ILE A 36 -9.35 -9.72 -6.92
N GLY A 37 -8.43 -8.80 -6.60
CA GLY A 37 -7.84 -7.88 -7.57
C GLY A 37 -7.18 -8.62 -8.73
N TYR A 38 -6.39 -9.65 -8.44
CA TYR A 38 -5.72 -10.45 -9.47
C TYR A 38 -6.68 -11.33 -10.27
N ILE A 39 -7.74 -11.88 -9.66
CA ILE A 39 -8.79 -12.62 -10.38
C ILE A 39 -9.52 -11.69 -11.36
N ILE A 40 -9.81 -10.45 -10.95
CA ILE A 40 -10.45 -9.45 -11.83
C ILE A 40 -9.51 -9.09 -13.01
N ILE A 41 -8.21 -8.93 -12.76
CA ILE A 41 -7.23 -8.66 -13.83
C ILE A 41 -7.12 -9.85 -14.78
N ALA A 42 -7.03 -11.07 -14.24
CA ALA A 42 -6.90 -12.30 -15.04
C ALA A 42 -8.15 -12.56 -15.91
N SER A 43 -9.34 -12.21 -15.41
CA SER A 43 -10.61 -12.36 -16.15
C SER A 43 -10.97 -11.16 -17.03
N ALA A 44 -10.18 -10.09 -17.01
CA ALA A 44 -10.51 -8.84 -17.70
C ALA A 44 -10.54 -9.01 -19.22
N GLN A 45 -11.64 -8.61 -19.84
CA GLN A 45 -11.80 -8.51 -21.30
C GLN A 45 -11.68 -7.07 -21.82
N LYS A 46 -11.70 -6.09 -20.91
CA LYS A 46 -11.65 -4.65 -21.21
C LYS A 46 -10.56 -3.99 -20.36
N ILE A 47 -9.95 -2.93 -20.90
CA ILE A 47 -8.95 -2.11 -20.18
C ILE A 47 -9.54 -1.53 -18.89
N ALA A 48 -10.81 -1.14 -18.90
CA ALA A 48 -11.49 -0.64 -17.71
C ALA A 48 -11.55 -1.68 -16.58
N THR A 49 -11.74 -2.96 -16.91
CA THR A 49 -11.75 -4.05 -15.92
C THR A 49 -10.35 -4.29 -15.36
N VAL A 50 -9.31 -4.20 -16.19
CA VAL A 50 -7.92 -4.23 -15.72
C VAL A 50 -7.65 -3.08 -14.76
N ALA A 51 -8.07 -1.85 -15.11
CA ALA A 51 -7.91 -0.69 -14.24
C ALA A 51 -8.63 -0.86 -12.89
N GLY A 52 -9.84 -1.41 -12.89
CA GLY A 52 -10.58 -1.72 -11.66
C GLY A 52 -9.86 -2.76 -10.80
N GLY A 53 -9.33 -3.83 -11.40
CA GLY A 53 -8.52 -4.81 -10.69
C GLY A 53 -7.21 -4.24 -10.16
N ILE A 54 -6.59 -3.29 -10.88
CA ILE A 54 -5.40 -2.54 -10.45
C ILE A 54 -5.66 -1.77 -9.16
N VAL A 55 -6.82 -1.11 -9.07
CA VAL A 55 -7.25 -0.37 -7.87
C VAL A 55 -7.43 -1.29 -6.68
N ILE A 56 -8.05 -2.46 -6.89
CA ILE A 56 -8.33 -3.42 -5.82
C ILE A 56 -7.03 -4.09 -5.34
N TYR A 57 -6.14 -4.51 -6.25
CA TYR A 57 -4.88 -5.12 -5.82
C TYR A 57 -3.91 -4.11 -5.21
N ALA A 58 -4.04 -2.80 -5.46
CA ALA A 58 -3.14 -1.79 -4.85
C ALA A 58 -3.12 -1.86 -3.30
N ILE A 59 -4.14 -2.48 -2.70
CA ILE A 59 -4.21 -2.86 -1.28
C ILE A 59 -3.07 -3.84 -0.88
N LEU A 60 -2.44 -4.54 -1.83
CA LEU A 60 -1.23 -5.38 -1.67
C LEU A 60 -0.11 -4.67 -0.91
N SER A 61 0.01 -3.36 -1.10
CA SER A 61 0.98 -2.53 -0.38
C SER A 61 0.89 -2.69 1.14
N GLY A 62 -0.28 -3.11 1.63
CA GLY A 62 -0.52 -3.56 2.99
C GLY A 62 0.31 -4.76 3.41
N LEU A 63 0.50 -5.79 2.58
CA LEU A 63 1.27 -6.98 2.97
C LEU A 63 2.72 -6.60 3.31
N GLN A 64 3.33 -5.75 2.49
CA GLN A 64 4.71 -5.30 2.73
C GLN A 64 4.80 -4.48 4.03
N LEU A 65 3.83 -3.59 4.27
CA LEU A 65 3.78 -2.77 5.48
C LEU A 65 3.55 -3.63 6.73
N LEU A 66 2.59 -4.55 6.70
CA LEU A 66 2.29 -5.43 7.82
C LEU A 66 3.47 -6.35 8.14
N LEU A 67 4.23 -6.75 7.12
CA LEU A 67 5.41 -7.58 7.30
C LEU A 67 6.52 -6.81 8.03
N GLN A 68 6.71 -5.53 7.67
CA GLN A 68 7.62 -4.64 8.39
C GLN A 68 7.17 -4.40 9.83
N ILE A 69 5.86 -4.27 10.09
CA ILE A 69 5.31 -4.15 11.45
C ILE A 69 5.64 -5.41 12.27
N ILE A 70 5.38 -6.61 11.75
CA ILE A 70 5.68 -7.86 12.47
C ILE A 70 7.17 -7.98 12.78
N ILE A 71 8.04 -7.65 11.82
CA ILE A 71 9.48 -7.66 12.05
C ILE A 71 9.82 -6.65 13.15
N ALA A 72 9.25 -5.45 13.11
CA ALA A 72 9.50 -4.42 14.11
C ALA A 72 9.03 -4.84 15.51
N ASP A 73 7.91 -5.54 15.62
CA ASP A 73 7.32 -6.03 16.87
C ASP A 73 8.05 -7.26 17.44
N THR A 74 8.57 -8.12 16.58
CA THR A 74 9.22 -9.39 16.98
C THR A 74 10.73 -9.22 17.23
N THR A 75 11.36 -8.21 16.64
CA THR A 75 12.81 -8.03 16.67
C THR A 75 13.23 -6.80 17.48
N THR A 76 14.37 -6.92 18.15
CA THR A 76 14.99 -5.78 18.86
C THR A 76 15.63 -4.79 17.88
N LEU A 77 15.76 -3.52 18.28
CA LEU A 77 16.32 -2.45 17.45
C LEU A 77 17.69 -2.80 16.83
N LYS A 78 18.53 -3.56 17.56
CA LYS A 78 19.86 -3.98 17.10
C LYS A 78 19.80 -4.96 15.91
N TRP A 79 18.85 -5.90 15.93
CA TRP A 79 18.74 -6.96 14.91
C TRP A 79 17.73 -6.63 13.81
N ARG A 80 16.88 -5.62 14.01
CA ARG A 80 15.82 -5.22 13.08
C ARG A 80 16.33 -4.96 11.65
N GLY A 81 17.49 -4.31 11.52
CA GLY A 81 18.12 -4.06 10.22
C GLY A 81 18.49 -5.36 9.50
N LEU A 82 19.09 -6.32 10.22
CA LEU A 82 19.43 -7.63 9.66
C LEU A 82 18.18 -8.43 9.27
N SER A 83 17.16 -8.47 10.13
CA SER A 83 15.90 -9.17 9.84
C SER A 83 15.17 -8.58 8.64
N SER A 84 15.14 -7.25 8.51
CA SER A 84 14.59 -6.59 7.33
C SER A 84 15.40 -6.89 6.06
N GLY A 85 16.72 -7.01 6.18
CA GLY A 85 17.60 -7.38 5.08
C GLY A 85 17.37 -8.83 4.61
N LEU A 86 17.24 -9.77 5.54
CA LEU A 86 16.95 -11.18 5.23
C LEU A 86 15.62 -11.36 4.51
N VAL A 87 14.60 -10.60 4.92
CA VAL A 87 13.31 -10.56 4.23
C VAL A 87 13.41 -9.99 2.82
N SER A 88 14.39 -9.13 2.56
CA SER A 88 14.63 -8.54 1.24
C SER A 88 15.53 -9.39 0.36
N ALA A 89 16.29 -10.35 0.91
CA ALA A 89 17.20 -11.22 0.16
C ALA A 89 16.53 -11.98 -1.01
N PRO A 90 15.27 -12.45 -0.92
CA PRO A 90 14.59 -13.10 -2.05
C PRO A 90 14.45 -12.22 -3.30
N PHE A 91 14.50 -10.88 -3.17
CA PHE A 91 14.49 -10.00 -4.35
C PHE A 91 15.69 -10.22 -5.27
N ILE A 92 16.83 -10.69 -4.74
CA ILE A 92 18.01 -11.03 -5.54
C ILE A 92 17.68 -12.20 -6.47
N ILE A 93 17.05 -13.25 -5.94
CA ILE A 93 16.64 -14.43 -6.73
C ILE A 93 15.60 -14.02 -7.77
N ASN A 94 14.61 -13.20 -7.37
CA ASN A 94 13.55 -12.73 -8.26
C ASN A 94 14.08 -11.90 -9.42
N ALA A 95 15.20 -11.17 -9.26
CA ALA A 95 15.81 -10.40 -10.34
C ALA A 95 16.27 -11.28 -11.51
N PHE A 96 16.68 -12.53 -11.25
CA PHE A 96 17.09 -13.48 -12.29
C PHE A 96 15.96 -14.41 -12.73
N ALA A 97 15.17 -14.92 -11.78
CA ALA A 97 14.07 -15.85 -12.08
C ALA A 97 12.88 -15.16 -12.76
N GLY A 98 12.65 -13.87 -12.47
CA GLY A 98 11.47 -13.15 -12.94
C GLY A 98 11.42 -13.00 -14.46
N SER A 99 12.55 -12.76 -15.12
CA SER A 99 12.61 -12.64 -16.58
C SER A 99 12.31 -13.95 -17.30
N GLU A 100 12.81 -15.08 -16.77
CA GLU A 100 12.58 -16.41 -17.33
C GLU A 100 11.11 -16.83 -17.19
N VAL A 101 10.52 -16.59 -16.02
CA VAL A 101 9.09 -16.85 -15.77
C VAL A 101 8.22 -15.96 -16.66
N SER A 102 8.57 -14.68 -16.82
CA SER A 102 7.83 -13.80 -17.73
C SER A 102 7.94 -14.22 -19.19
N ALA A 103 9.13 -14.62 -19.64
CA ALA A 103 9.37 -15.06 -21.01
C ALA A 103 8.61 -16.35 -21.33
N SER A 104 8.61 -17.33 -20.41
CA SER A 104 7.87 -18.59 -20.58
C SER A 104 6.35 -18.40 -20.61
N VAL A 105 5.81 -17.49 -19.79
CA VAL A 105 4.37 -17.17 -19.80
C VAL A 105 3.95 -16.44 -21.09
N MET A 106 4.85 -15.62 -21.66
CA MET A 106 4.60 -14.82 -22.87
C MET A 106 5.03 -15.52 -24.18
N ALA A 107 5.63 -16.71 -24.11
CA ALA A 107 6.10 -17.45 -25.26
C ALA A 107 4.96 -17.78 -26.26
N PRO A 108 5.25 -17.92 -27.57
CA PRO A 108 4.26 -18.34 -28.55
C PRO A 108 3.67 -19.70 -28.19
N GLY A 109 2.35 -19.78 -27.99
CA GLY A 109 1.66 -20.98 -27.49
C GLY A 109 1.64 -21.12 -25.95
N GLY A 110 2.20 -20.15 -25.23
CA GLY A 110 2.16 -20.08 -23.77
C GLY A 110 0.78 -19.71 -23.22
N PRO A 111 0.59 -19.85 -21.90
CA PRO A 111 -0.69 -19.62 -21.22
C PRO A 111 -1.14 -18.14 -21.22
N GLY A 112 -0.26 -17.23 -21.64
CA GLY A 112 -0.56 -15.82 -21.88
C GLY A 112 -0.55 -14.95 -20.62
N TRP A 113 -0.61 -13.64 -20.82
CA TRP A 113 -0.50 -12.64 -19.74
C TRP A 113 -1.55 -12.82 -18.64
N ARG A 114 -2.75 -13.31 -18.98
CA ARG A 114 -3.85 -13.55 -18.02
C ARG A 114 -3.47 -14.60 -16.99
N TRP A 115 -2.83 -15.68 -17.41
CA TRP A 115 -2.34 -16.71 -16.51
C TRP A 115 -1.17 -16.21 -15.67
N GLY A 116 -0.35 -15.30 -16.19
CA GLY A 116 0.68 -14.62 -15.42
C GLY A 116 0.11 -13.99 -14.14
N TYR A 117 -1.02 -13.28 -14.23
CA TYR A 117 -1.73 -12.78 -13.06
C TYR A 117 -2.42 -13.90 -12.26
N GLY A 118 -3.10 -14.84 -12.93
CA GLY A 118 -3.79 -15.95 -12.25
C GLY A 118 -2.87 -16.78 -11.34
N MET A 119 -1.64 -17.04 -11.76
CA MET A 119 -0.63 -17.77 -10.98
C MET A 119 -0.34 -17.08 -9.64
N PHE A 120 -0.17 -15.75 -9.64
CA PHE A 120 0.11 -15.00 -8.41
C PHE A 120 -1.07 -14.95 -7.44
N ALA A 121 -2.31 -15.02 -7.96
CA ALA A 121 -3.51 -15.15 -7.12
C ALA A 121 -3.51 -16.45 -6.29
N ILE A 122 -2.77 -17.48 -6.71
CA ILE A 122 -2.63 -18.76 -6.00
C ILE A 122 -1.38 -18.77 -5.12
N LEU A 123 -0.23 -18.34 -5.68
CA LEU A 123 1.06 -18.39 -4.98
C LEU A 123 1.09 -17.54 -3.71
N VAL A 124 0.51 -16.33 -3.75
CA VAL A 124 0.58 -15.42 -2.59
C VAL A 124 -0.24 -15.92 -1.41
N PRO A 125 -1.50 -16.37 -1.55
CA PRO A 125 -2.22 -16.98 -0.43
C PRO A 125 -1.51 -18.19 0.15
N VAL A 126 -0.99 -19.08 -0.69
CA VAL A 126 -0.30 -20.30 -0.23
C VAL A 126 0.96 -19.96 0.56
N THR A 127 1.73 -18.96 0.12
CA THR A 127 2.97 -18.56 0.81
C THR A 127 2.72 -17.76 2.09
N VAL A 128 1.63 -16.97 2.13
CA VAL A 128 1.27 -16.14 3.30
C VAL A 128 0.47 -16.94 4.34
N LEU A 129 -0.20 -18.02 3.95
CA LEU A 129 -1.05 -18.83 4.84
C LEU A 129 -0.30 -19.35 6.09
N PRO A 130 0.92 -19.92 6.00
CA PRO A 130 1.69 -20.33 7.18
C PRO A 130 1.98 -19.16 8.14
N LEU A 131 2.25 -17.98 7.61
CA LEU A 131 2.46 -16.77 8.43
C LEU A 131 1.17 -16.38 9.16
N ILE A 132 0.02 -16.39 8.48
CA ILE A 132 -1.27 -16.09 9.10
C ILE A 132 -1.61 -17.12 10.18
N LEU A 133 -1.40 -18.41 9.91
CA LEU A 133 -1.68 -19.49 10.86
C LEU A 133 -0.78 -19.41 12.10
N THR A 134 0.52 -19.18 11.92
CA THR A 134 1.47 -19.07 13.04
C THR A 134 1.17 -17.86 13.92
N LEU A 135 0.86 -16.70 13.32
CA LEU A 135 0.49 -15.51 14.08
C LEU A 135 -0.88 -15.67 14.76
N GLY A 136 -1.85 -16.27 14.09
CA GLY A 136 -3.17 -16.56 14.66
C GLY A 136 -3.08 -17.53 15.84
N TRP A 137 -2.25 -18.56 15.71
CA TRP A 137 -1.97 -19.50 16.80
C TRP A 137 -1.24 -18.83 17.96
N ALA A 138 -0.20 -18.03 17.68
CA ALA A 138 0.53 -17.28 18.70
C ALA A 138 -0.39 -16.31 19.46
N GLN A 139 -1.28 -15.62 18.76
CA GLN A 139 -2.27 -14.73 19.37
C GLN A 139 -3.28 -15.50 20.22
N HIS A 140 -3.77 -16.64 19.75
CA HIS A 140 -4.68 -17.49 20.53
C HIS A 140 -4.01 -18.04 21.79
N LYS A 141 -2.74 -18.46 21.67
CA LYS A 141 -1.94 -18.93 22.81
C LYS A 141 -1.67 -17.81 23.82
N ALA A 142 -1.30 -16.60 23.36
CA ALA A 142 -1.11 -15.43 24.21
C ALA A 142 -2.41 -15.02 24.94
N LYS A 143 -3.56 -15.13 24.27
CA LYS A 143 -4.87 -14.90 24.88
C LYS A 143 -5.22 -15.96 25.92
N SER A 144 -4.94 -17.23 25.63
CA SER A 144 -5.15 -18.35 26.56
C SER A 144 -4.25 -18.23 27.81
N GLN A 145 -3.05 -17.68 27.66
CA GLN A 145 -2.10 -17.45 28.75
C GLN A 145 -2.37 -16.14 29.53
N GLY A 146 -3.41 -15.37 29.20
CA GLY A 146 -3.76 -14.14 29.90
C GLY A 146 -2.75 -12.99 29.71
N LEU A 147 -1.84 -13.10 28.74
CA LEU A 147 -0.81 -12.08 28.45
C LEU A 147 -1.37 -10.87 27.68
N ILE A 148 -2.62 -10.95 27.22
CA ILE A 148 -3.33 -9.89 26.53
C ILE A 148 -4.40 -9.39 27.48
N GLU A 149 -4.25 -8.16 27.98
CA GLU A 149 -5.29 -7.51 28.78
C GLU A 149 -6.62 -7.52 27.98
N PRO A 150 -7.73 -8.00 28.58
CA PRO A 150 -9.01 -7.95 27.91
C PRO A 150 -9.33 -6.48 27.60
N ALA A 151 -9.62 -6.19 26.33
CA ALA A 151 -9.99 -4.86 25.88
C ALA A 151 -11.01 -4.25 26.85
N SER A 152 -10.72 -3.04 27.34
CA SER A 152 -11.42 -2.36 28.44
C SER A 152 -12.89 -2.06 28.15
N GLN A 153 -13.38 -2.40 26.95
CA GLN A 153 -14.73 -2.13 26.49
C GLN A 153 -15.40 -3.40 25.96
N PRO A 154 -16.71 -3.58 26.22
CA PRO A 154 -17.46 -4.71 25.68
C PRO A 154 -17.36 -4.72 24.14
N PRO A 155 -17.24 -5.89 23.49
CA PRO A 155 -17.12 -5.96 22.05
C PRO A 155 -18.37 -5.35 21.42
N ALA A 156 -18.22 -4.18 20.78
CA ALA A 156 -19.29 -3.56 20.02
C ALA A 156 -19.83 -4.58 19.00
N ARG A 157 -21.15 -4.77 18.96
CA ARG A 157 -21.82 -5.69 18.04
C ARG A 157 -22.38 -4.92 16.83
N GLY A 158 -22.25 -5.52 15.65
CA GLY A 158 -22.87 -5.01 14.41
C GLY A 158 -22.30 -3.68 13.91
N ILE A 159 -23.18 -2.79 13.46
CA ILE A 159 -22.84 -1.49 12.84
C ILE A 159 -22.02 -0.60 13.78
N ASN A 160 -22.19 -0.72 15.10
CA ASN A 160 -21.41 0.06 16.07
C ASN A 160 -19.93 -0.35 16.11
N LYS A 161 -19.60 -1.61 15.76
CA LYS A 161 -18.22 -2.04 15.60
C LYS A 161 -17.58 -1.43 14.35
N ILE A 162 -18.34 -1.35 13.27
CA ILE A 162 -17.90 -0.72 12.03
C ILE A 162 -17.68 0.77 12.27
N LYS A 163 -18.62 1.46 12.92
CA LYS A 163 -18.46 2.87 13.32
C LYS A 163 -17.26 3.10 14.23
N GLY A 164 -17.05 2.26 15.25
CA GLY A 164 -15.87 2.35 16.12
C GLY A 164 -14.56 2.19 15.35
N VAL A 165 -14.47 1.22 14.42
CA VAL A 165 -13.30 1.07 13.55
C VAL A 165 -13.15 2.27 12.60
N TRP A 166 -14.23 2.83 12.07
CA TRP A 166 -14.20 4.01 11.22
C TRP A 166 -13.62 5.24 11.94
N ASP A 167 -14.01 5.43 13.20
CA ASP A 167 -13.56 6.55 14.03
C ASP A 167 -12.11 6.33 14.51
N GLU A 168 -11.72 5.12 14.90
CA GLU A 168 -10.34 4.78 15.29
C GLU A 168 -9.36 4.88 14.10
N VAL A 169 -9.80 4.45 12.90
CA VAL A 169 -9.00 4.53 11.68
C VAL A 169 -8.85 5.98 11.17
N ASP A 170 -9.69 6.92 11.65
CA ASP A 170 -9.78 8.29 11.11
C ASP A 170 -9.95 8.29 9.58
N MET A 171 -10.97 7.58 9.11
CA MET A 171 -11.23 7.44 7.68
C MET A 171 -11.44 8.78 6.98
N LEU A 172 -12.01 9.78 7.68
CA LEU A 172 -12.23 11.11 7.12
C LEU A 172 -10.90 11.80 6.82
N GLY A 173 -9.97 11.86 7.78
CA GLY A 173 -8.65 12.42 7.54
C GLY A 173 -7.94 11.72 6.38
N LEU A 174 -8.04 10.39 6.34
CA LEU A 174 -7.40 9.57 5.32
C LEU A 174 -7.99 9.79 3.91
N LEU A 175 -9.31 10.00 3.81
CA LEU A 175 -9.98 10.36 2.57
C LEU A 175 -9.62 11.77 2.08
N ILE A 176 -9.50 12.74 2.99
CA ILE A 176 -9.07 14.11 2.64
C ILE A 176 -7.63 14.07 2.13
N LEU A 177 -6.74 13.33 2.81
CA LEU A 177 -5.35 13.15 2.37
C LEU A 177 -5.28 12.48 1.00
N ALA A 178 -5.98 11.36 0.82
CA ALA A 178 -6.01 10.63 -0.45
C ALA A 178 -6.58 11.49 -1.58
N GLY A 179 -7.67 12.21 -1.32
CA GLY A 179 -8.30 13.13 -2.26
C GLY A 179 -7.38 14.29 -2.63
N GLY A 180 -6.70 14.90 -1.65
CA GLY A 180 -5.75 15.99 -1.88
C GLY A 180 -4.56 15.56 -2.74
N VAL A 181 -3.91 14.45 -2.37
CA VAL A 181 -2.79 13.87 -3.14
C VAL A 181 -3.23 13.47 -4.54
N ALA A 182 -4.41 12.85 -4.69
CA ALA A 182 -4.96 12.50 -5.99
C ALA A 182 -5.23 13.74 -6.86
N CYS A 183 -5.83 14.78 -6.29
CA CYS A 183 -6.13 16.02 -7.01
C CYS A 183 -4.87 16.78 -7.44
N VAL A 184 -3.73 16.62 -6.74
CA VAL A 184 -2.46 17.20 -7.18
C VAL A 184 -1.78 16.36 -8.25
N LEU A 185 -1.75 15.03 -8.09
CA LEU A 185 -0.96 14.14 -8.96
C LEU A 185 -1.68 13.70 -10.25
N LEU A 186 -3.00 13.55 -10.22
CA LEU A 186 -3.79 13.20 -11.41
C LEU A 186 -3.69 14.24 -12.54
N PRO A 187 -3.85 15.56 -12.32
CA PRO A 187 -3.79 16.55 -13.41
C PRO A 187 -2.43 16.55 -14.10
N LEU A 188 -1.33 16.35 -13.38
CA LEU A 188 0.02 16.27 -13.98
C LEU A 188 0.14 15.16 -15.04
N THR A 189 -0.66 14.10 -14.90
CA THR A 189 -0.66 12.97 -15.84
C THR A 189 -1.71 13.12 -16.93
N LEU A 190 -2.85 13.73 -16.60
CA LEU A 190 -3.99 13.83 -17.51
C LEU A 190 -3.91 15.07 -18.40
N ALA A 191 -3.11 16.08 -18.03
CA ALA A 191 -2.99 17.35 -18.76
C ALA A 191 -2.57 17.19 -20.21
N LYS A 192 -1.76 16.18 -20.54
CA LYS A 192 -1.35 15.93 -21.93
C LYS A 192 -2.44 15.27 -22.78
N SER A 193 -3.36 14.54 -22.15
CA SER A 193 -4.41 13.76 -22.84
C SER A 193 -5.79 14.41 -22.76
N ALA A 194 -5.96 15.45 -21.94
CA ALA A 194 -7.22 16.15 -21.77
C ALA A 194 -7.50 17.13 -22.92
N LYS A 195 -8.75 17.20 -23.37
CA LYS A 195 -9.20 18.24 -24.30
C LYS A 195 -8.99 19.62 -23.65
N GLY A 196 -8.21 20.49 -24.29
CA GLY A 196 -7.83 21.81 -23.74
C GLY A 196 -6.54 21.83 -22.93
N GLY A 197 -5.83 20.70 -22.80
CA GLY A 197 -4.53 20.65 -22.15
C GLY A 197 -4.57 21.16 -20.70
N TRP A 198 -3.63 22.04 -20.35
CA TRP A 198 -3.57 22.73 -19.06
C TRP A 198 -4.68 23.77 -18.85
N GLY A 199 -5.33 24.22 -19.93
CA GLY A 199 -6.45 25.17 -19.88
C GLY A 199 -7.79 24.52 -19.58
N ASN A 200 -7.85 23.20 -19.40
CA ASN A 200 -9.08 22.50 -19.06
C ASN A 200 -9.57 22.91 -17.65
N PRO A 201 -10.81 23.41 -17.50
CA PRO A 201 -11.34 23.82 -16.20
C PRO A 201 -11.26 22.75 -15.11
N SER A 202 -11.42 21.47 -15.47
CA SER A 202 -11.32 20.35 -14.52
C SER A 202 -9.90 20.15 -14.00
N ILE A 203 -8.87 20.41 -14.83
CA ILE A 203 -7.47 20.31 -14.42
C ILE A 203 -7.11 21.45 -13.47
N ILE A 204 -7.55 22.67 -13.78
CA ILE A 204 -7.36 23.85 -12.94
C ILE A 204 -8.09 23.66 -11.59
N ALA A 205 -9.31 23.11 -11.60
CA ALA A 205 -10.06 22.79 -10.39
C ALA A 205 -9.31 21.76 -9.52
N MET A 206 -8.78 20.69 -10.12
CA MET A 206 -7.99 19.68 -9.38
C MET A 206 -6.71 20.28 -8.78
N LEU A 207 -5.98 21.11 -9.53
CA LEU A 207 -4.75 21.76 -9.07
C LEU A 207 -4.97 22.80 -7.98
N THR A 208 -6.15 23.41 -7.90
CA THR A 208 -6.50 24.39 -6.85
C THR A 208 -7.10 23.72 -5.63
N ILE A 209 -8.00 22.75 -5.81
CA ILE A 209 -8.64 21.99 -4.73
C ILE A 209 -7.64 21.07 -4.02
N GLY A 210 -6.68 20.47 -4.75
CA GLY A 210 -5.68 19.57 -4.17
C GLY A 210 -4.88 20.18 -3.02
N PRO A 211 -4.18 21.31 -3.20
CA PRO A 211 -3.48 22.01 -2.13
C PRO A 211 -4.40 22.45 -0.99
N LEU A 212 -5.62 22.91 -1.30
CA LEU A 212 -6.61 23.27 -0.28
C LEU A 212 -7.02 22.07 0.58
N LEU A 213 -7.20 20.89 -0.01
CA LEU A 213 -7.49 19.66 0.72
C LEU A 213 -6.29 19.21 1.57
N ILE A 214 -5.05 19.38 1.11
CA ILE A 214 -3.86 19.05 1.91
C ILE A 214 -3.73 20.00 3.11
N ILE A 215 -3.99 21.30 2.92
CA ILE A 215 -4.03 22.27 4.02
C ILE A 215 -5.17 21.94 4.99
N ALA A 216 -6.35 21.62 4.47
CA ALA A 216 -7.50 21.20 5.27
C ALA A 216 -7.21 19.92 6.06
N PHE A 217 -6.49 18.95 5.48
CA PHE A 217 -6.02 17.76 6.17
C PHE A 217 -5.10 18.13 7.34
N GLY A 218 -4.11 19.00 7.12
CA GLY A 218 -3.21 19.44 8.19
C GLY A 218 -3.95 20.16 9.33
N LEU A 219 -4.95 20.98 9.01
CA LEU A 219 -5.79 21.66 10.02
C LEU A 219 -6.72 20.68 10.75
N TYR A 220 -7.32 19.73 10.02
CA TYR A 220 -8.16 18.68 10.57
C TYR A 220 -7.39 17.79 11.53
N GLU A 221 -6.21 17.34 11.11
CA GLU A 221 -5.33 16.50 11.92
C GLU A 221 -4.80 17.23 13.16
N TRP A 222 -4.56 18.55 13.06
CA TRP A 222 -4.11 19.34 14.20
C TRP A 222 -5.22 19.61 15.23
N LYS A 223 -6.46 19.85 14.79
CA LYS A 223 -7.51 20.40 15.66
C LYS A 223 -8.65 19.44 15.98
N PHE A 224 -8.92 18.45 15.12
CA PHE A 224 -10.14 17.63 15.19
C PHE A 224 -9.87 16.12 15.27
N ALA A 225 -8.71 15.63 14.85
CA ALA A 225 -8.42 14.20 14.87
C ALA A 225 -8.25 13.67 16.32
N ALA A 226 -9.16 12.80 16.76
CA ALA A 226 -9.07 12.11 18.04
C ALA A 226 -7.87 11.13 18.08
N HIS A 227 -7.54 10.53 16.93
CA HIS A 227 -6.39 9.64 16.75
C HIS A 227 -5.58 10.11 15.52
N PRO A 228 -4.64 11.07 15.66
CA PRO A 228 -3.90 11.62 14.53
C PRO A 228 -3.05 10.54 13.83
N ILE A 229 -2.99 10.60 12.50
CA ILE A 229 -2.17 9.68 11.67
C ILE A 229 -0.69 10.01 11.86
N VAL A 230 -0.36 11.30 11.93
CA VAL A 230 0.95 11.86 12.18
C VAL A 230 0.90 12.68 13.48
N PRO A 231 1.32 12.08 14.62
CA PRO A 231 1.38 12.81 15.88
C PRO A 231 2.27 14.05 15.79
N MET A 232 1.75 15.21 16.21
CA MET A 232 2.44 16.51 16.10
C MET A 232 3.80 16.55 16.82
N ARG A 233 3.99 15.68 17.82
CA ARG A 233 5.29 15.48 18.48
C ARG A 233 6.42 15.09 17.52
N PHE A 234 6.11 14.33 16.46
CA PHE A 234 7.10 13.91 15.47
C PHE A 234 7.43 15.04 14.50
N LEU A 235 6.44 15.84 14.11
CA LEU A 235 6.63 17.01 13.26
C LEU A 235 7.45 18.12 13.95
N ARG A 236 7.39 18.20 15.29
CA ARG A 236 8.21 19.13 16.06
C ARG A 236 9.67 18.67 16.23
N ASN A 237 9.95 17.38 16.01
CA ASN A 237 11.29 16.84 16.14
C ASN A 237 12.08 17.01 14.83
N LYS A 238 13.02 17.95 14.81
CA LYS A 238 13.87 18.26 13.64
C LYS A 238 14.62 17.04 13.09
N ALA A 239 15.03 16.10 13.94
CA ALA A 239 15.73 14.90 13.49
C ALA A 239 14.81 13.97 12.68
N VAL A 240 13.55 13.83 13.12
CA VAL A 240 12.54 13.03 12.41
C VAL A 240 12.17 13.69 11.09
N VAL A 241 11.96 15.01 11.09
CA VAL A 241 11.67 15.77 9.86
C VAL A 241 12.84 15.72 8.89
N GLY A 242 14.07 15.88 9.37
CA GLY A 242 15.28 15.79 8.56
C GLY A 242 15.43 14.41 7.91
N ALA A 243 15.25 13.33 8.68
CA ALA A 243 15.29 11.96 8.15
C ALA A 243 14.18 11.71 7.11
N ALA A 244 12.97 12.23 7.35
CA ALA A 244 11.86 12.13 6.40
C ALA A 244 12.15 12.87 5.09
N LEU A 245 12.76 14.06 5.15
CA LEU A 245 13.16 14.83 3.96
C LEU A 245 14.26 14.11 3.17
N ILE A 246 15.27 13.55 3.85
CA ILE A 246 16.30 12.75 3.18
C ILE A 246 15.65 11.57 2.45
N GLY A 247 14.77 10.83 3.12
CA GLY A 247 14.02 9.73 2.49
C GLY A 247 13.18 10.19 1.31
N PHE A 248 12.51 11.34 1.40
CA PHE A 248 11.74 11.91 0.30
C PHE A 248 12.62 12.16 -0.94
N PHE A 249 13.76 12.85 -0.78
CA PHE A 249 14.66 13.13 -1.90
C PHE A 249 15.30 11.85 -2.48
N ASP A 250 15.62 10.89 -1.63
CA ASP A 250 16.15 9.58 -2.06
C ASP A 250 15.14 8.82 -2.92
N PHE A 251 13.88 8.72 -2.47
CA PHE A 251 12.81 8.10 -3.26
C PHE A 251 12.56 8.82 -4.58
N VAL A 252 12.58 10.17 -4.59
CA VAL A 252 12.46 10.95 -5.83
C VAL A 252 13.58 10.60 -6.80
N SER A 253 14.84 10.60 -6.33
CA SER A 253 16.02 10.24 -7.14
C SER A 253 15.92 8.82 -7.70
N PHE A 254 15.56 7.86 -6.84
CA PHE A 254 15.40 6.46 -7.22
C PHE A 254 14.33 6.28 -8.30
N TYR A 255 13.13 6.82 -8.12
CA TYR A 255 12.04 6.64 -9.09
C TYR A 255 12.26 7.38 -10.40
N LEU A 256 12.92 8.55 -10.38
CA LEU A 256 13.36 9.24 -11.59
C LEU A 256 14.31 8.35 -12.40
N THR A 257 15.29 7.74 -11.76
CA THR A 257 16.24 6.84 -12.43
C THR A 257 15.53 5.57 -12.92
N PHE A 258 14.83 4.88 -12.03
CA PHE A 258 14.22 3.57 -12.29
C PHE A 258 13.17 3.61 -13.41
N SER A 259 12.36 4.67 -13.46
CA SER A 259 11.27 4.78 -14.44
C SER A 259 11.78 4.95 -15.88
N TYR A 260 12.90 5.65 -16.08
CA TYR A 260 13.48 5.86 -17.40
C TYR A 260 14.56 4.84 -17.76
N LEU A 261 15.11 4.11 -16.77
CA LEU A 261 16.18 3.14 -16.99
C LEU A 261 15.79 2.06 -18.01
N TYR A 262 14.59 1.48 -17.91
CA TYR A 262 14.14 0.45 -18.84
C TYR A 262 14.07 0.98 -20.28
N SER A 263 13.44 2.15 -20.48
CA SER A 263 13.33 2.78 -21.81
C SER A 263 14.70 3.18 -22.36
N PHE A 264 15.60 3.70 -21.52
CA PHE A 264 16.95 4.05 -21.92
C PHE A 264 17.74 2.82 -22.38
N VAL A 265 17.72 1.74 -21.59
CA VAL A 265 18.41 0.50 -21.92
C VAL A 265 17.85 -0.13 -23.20
N PHE A 266 16.53 -0.11 -23.39
CA PHE A 266 15.89 -0.62 -24.61
C PHE A 266 16.31 0.15 -25.88
N VAL A 267 16.53 1.46 -25.78
CA VAL A 267 16.96 2.29 -26.92
C VAL A 267 18.46 2.16 -27.18
N VAL A 268 19.28 2.06 -26.13
CA VAL A 268 20.75 2.06 -26.23
C VAL A 268 21.31 0.67 -26.54
N LYS A 269 20.70 -0.40 -26.03
CA LYS A 269 21.14 -1.76 -26.31
C LYS A 269 20.26 -2.39 -27.38
N GLY A 270 20.83 -2.54 -28.58
CA GLY A 270 20.27 -3.37 -29.64
C GLY A 270 20.49 -4.84 -29.34
N TRP A 271 19.54 -5.44 -28.64
CA TRP A 271 19.35 -6.89 -28.64
C TRP A 271 18.10 -7.24 -29.45
#